data_AF-A0A8H3G630-F1
#
_entry.id   AF-A0A8H3G630-F1
#
_cell.length_a   1.000
_cell.length_b   1.000
_cell.length_c   1.000
_cell.angle_alpha   90.00
_cell.angle_beta   90.00
_cell.angle_gamma   90.00
#
_symmetry.space_group_name_H-M   'P 1'
#
loop_
_entity.id
_entity.type
_entity.pdbx_description
1 polymer ?
#
loop_
_entity_poly.entity_id
_entity_poly.type
_entity_poly.pdbx_seq_one_letter_code
_entity_poly.pdbx_strand_id
1 'polypeptide(L)'
;MSAKSIKAQYHTANWDEKPVSEEGAPLKITRVRTERTFSGTMTGTGIAEYVICQHPGSSCDGTHAGMPTSSYAGICHFKGSIDGSPEGEVIFIVEHGKFDGAAQADWLIDEKTAIGGLKGLKGKGGYKHDATASFTEGTNVWLEYTL
;
A
#
# COMPACT_ATOMS: atom_id res chain seq x y z
N MET A 1 -2.97 -24.67 10.75
CA MET A 1 -2.65 -24.22 9.38
C MET A 1 -1.21 -23.73 9.39
N SER A 2 -0.43 -24.04 8.35
CA SER A 2 1.00 -23.65 8.28
C SER A 2 1.14 -22.23 7.76
N ALA A 3 2.09 -21.47 8.31
CA ALA A 3 2.43 -20.15 7.81
C ALA A 3 3.04 -20.24 6.40
N LYS A 4 2.64 -19.32 5.52
CA LYS A 4 3.13 -19.16 4.15
C LYS A 4 3.74 -17.77 3.98
N SER A 5 4.64 -17.63 3.02
CA SER A 5 5.18 -16.34 2.58
C SER A 5 5.08 -16.25 1.06
N ILE A 6 4.56 -15.13 0.56
CA ILE A 6 4.42 -14.88 -0.87
C ILE A 6 5.01 -13.52 -1.25
N LYS A 7 5.30 -13.39 -2.55
CA LYS A 7 5.64 -12.13 -3.20
C LYS A 7 4.67 -11.87 -4.34
N ALA A 8 4.33 -10.61 -4.54
CA ALA A 8 3.44 -10.17 -5.60
C ALA A 8 3.83 -8.75 -6.03
N GLN A 9 3.10 -8.19 -6.98
CA GLN A 9 3.21 -6.79 -7.35
C GLN A 9 1.85 -6.14 -7.41
N TYR A 10 1.79 -4.83 -7.19
CA TYR A 10 0.66 -4.01 -7.60
C TYR A 10 1.10 -2.85 -8.49
N HIS A 11 0.19 -2.40 -9.36
CA HIS A 11 0.34 -1.16 -10.11
C HIS A 11 -0.73 -0.17 -9.66
N THR A 12 -0.37 1.10 -9.52
CA THR A 12 -1.34 2.17 -9.22
C THR A 12 -1.99 2.61 -10.53
N ALA A 13 -3.27 2.31 -10.70
CA ALA A 13 -4.05 2.69 -11.87
C ALA A 13 -4.56 4.14 -11.80
N ASN A 14 -4.86 4.61 -10.58
CA ASN A 14 -5.34 5.97 -10.35
C ASN A 14 -4.78 6.52 -9.02
N TRP A 15 -4.51 7.82 -8.97
CA TRP A 15 -4.04 8.57 -7.81
C TRP A 15 -4.82 9.89 -7.69
N ASP A 16 -5.76 9.94 -6.75
CA ASP A 16 -6.55 11.14 -6.43
C ASP A 16 -6.08 11.70 -5.08
N GLU A 17 -5.28 12.76 -5.13
CA GLU A 17 -4.72 13.43 -3.96
C GLU A 17 -5.34 14.80 -3.73
N LYS A 18 -5.82 15.02 -2.51
CA LYS A 18 -6.52 16.23 -2.10
C LYS A 18 -5.90 16.81 -0.82
N PRO A 19 -5.73 18.14 -0.72
CA PRO A 19 -5.27 18.75 0.50
C PRO A 19 -6.28 18.53 1.63
N VAL A 20 -5.76 18.23 2.83
CA VAL A 20 -6.50 18.25 4.10
C VAL A 20 -6.12 19.50 4.88
N SER A 21 -4.84 19.89 4.83
CA SER A 21 -4.37 21.15 5.40
C SER A 21 -4.84 22.35 4.56
N GLU A 22 -5.02 23.49 5.22
CA GLU A 22 -5.30 24.77 4.56
C GLU A 22 -4.15 25.21 3.64
N GLU A 23 -4.46 26.10 2.69
CA GLU A 23 -3.45 26.71 1.84
C GLU A 23 -2.45 27.52 2.67
N GLY A 24 -1.15 27.36 2.38
CA GLY A 24 -0.07 28.03 3.11
C GLY A 24 0.28 27.43 4.47
N ALA A 25 -0.36 26.33 4.88
CA ALA A 25 -0.01 25.64 6.12
C ALA A 25 1.46 25.18 6.11
N PRO A 26 2.20 25.35 7.23
CA PRO A 26 3.61 24.94 7.31
C PRO A 26 3.80 23.41 7.25
N LEU A 27 2.78 22.65 7.68
CA LEU A 27 2.70 21.20 7.53
C LEU A 27 1.63 20.89 6.50
N LYS A 28 2.06 20.37 5.33
CA LYS A 28 1.15 19.96 4.28
C LYS A 28 0.66 18.54 4.55
N ILE A 29 -0.65 18.40 4.68
CA ILE A 29 -1.33 17.12 4.86
C ILE A 29 -2.26 16.90 3.68
N THR A 30 -2.21 15.70 3.10
CA THR A 30 -3.10 15.31 2.01
C THR A 30 -3.83 14.02 2.33
N ARG A 31 -5.01 13.87 1.72
CA ARG A 31 -5.73 12.61 1.65
C ARG A 31 -5.57 12.06 0.24
N VAL A 32 -5.17 10.81 0.13
CA VAL A 32 -4.97 10.14 -1.16
C VAL A 32 -5.88 8.94 -1.26
N ARG A 33 -6.60 8.84 -2.37
CA ARG A 33 -7.27 7.62 -2.81
C ARG A 33 -6.52 7.04 -3.99
N THR A 34 -6.13 5.77 -3.90
CA THR A 34 -5.49 5.04 -5.00
C THR A 34 -6.28 3.82 -5.42
N GLU A 35 -6.34 3.58 -6.72
CA GLU A 35 -6.84 2.32 -7.29
C GLU A 35 -5.65 1.48 -7.76
N ARG A 36 -5.68 0.18 -7.47
CA ARG A 36 -4.55 -0.71 -7.65
C ARG A 36 -4.96 -2.00 -8.35
N THR A 37 -4.07 -2.52 -9.18
CA THR A 37 -4.19 -3.84 -9.79
C THR A 37 -3.05 -4.73 -9.29
N PHE A 38 -3.39 -5.87 -8.71
CA PHE A 38 -2.46 -6.86 -8.16
C PHE A 38 -2.20 -8.00 -9.15
N SER A 39 -0.96 -8.47 -9.22
CA SER A 39 -0.52 -9.57 -10.08
C SER A 39 0.51 -10.47 -9.38
N GLY A 40 0.68 -11.69 -9.92
CA GLY A 40 1.55 -12.72 -9.34
C GLY A 40 0.78 -13.66 -8.42
N THR A 41 1.33 -13.97 -7.24
CA THR A 41 0.68 -14.88 -6.27
C THR A 41 -0.50 -14.24 -5.54
N MET A 42 -0.63 -12.92 -5.61
CA MET A 42 -1.80 -12.16 -5.16
C MET A 42 -2.37 -11.45 -6.39
N THR A 43 -3.59 -11.79 -6.79
CA THR A 43 -4.24 -11.26 -8.00
C THR A 43 -5.56 -10.61 -7.66
N GLY A 44 -5.90 -9.51 -8.32
CA GLY A 44 -7.15 -8.80 -8.09
C GLY A 44 -6.98 -7.29 -8.11
N THR A 45 -7.84 -6.59 -7.39
CA THR A 45 -7.82 -5.13 -7.31
C THR A 45 -7.76 -4.65 -5.87
N GLY A 46 -7.37 -3.40 -5.68
CA GLY A 46 -7.48 -2.76 -4.39
C GLY A 46 -7.76 -1.27 -4.47
N ILE A 47 -8.39 -0.78 -3.42
CA ILE A 47 -8.67 0.63 -3.18
C ILE A 47 -8.00 1.00 -1.87
N ALA A 48 -7.00 1.87 -1.93
CA ALA A 48 -6.32 2.36 -0.74
C ALA A 48 -6.62 3.82 -0.48
N GLU A 49 -6.77 4.16 0.79
CA GLU A 49 -7.00 5.51 1.29
C GLU A 49 -5.92 5.84 2.31
N TYR A 50 -5.22 6.96 2.11
CA TYR A 50 -4.12 7.41 2.96
C TYR A 50 -4.36 8.81 3.48
N VAL A 51 -3.82 9.09 4.66
CA VAL A 51 -3.47 10.43 5.08
C VAL A 51 -1.95 10.54 5.06
N ILE A 52 -1.43 11.52 4.32
CA ILE A 52 0.00 11.74 4.11
C ILE A 52 0.39 13.07 4.76
N CYS A 53 1.46 13.05 5.56
CA CYS A 53 2.11 14.24 6.11
C CYS A 53 3.46 14.43 5.42
N GLN A 54 3.64 15.58 4.76
CA GLN A 54 4.91 15.93 4.12
C GLN A 54 5.86 16.53 5.16
N HIS A 55 7.12 16.11 5.15
CA HIS A 55 8.15 16.57 6.06
C HIS A 55 8.83 17.86 5.54
N PRO A 56 8.63 19.03 6.19
CA PRO A 56 9.19 20.29 5.72
C PRO A 56 10.71 20.29 5.69
N GLY A 57 11.30 20.91 4.66
CA GLY A 57 12.76 21.09 4.57
C GLY A 57 13.55 19.81 4.32
N SER A 58 12.88 18.70 3.99
CA SER A 58 13.51 17.45 3.59
C SER A 58 13.09 17.12 2.16
N SER A 59 14.04 16.68 1.35
CA SER A 59 13.79 16.18 0.00
C SER A 59 14.55 14.88 -0.20
N CYS A 60 13.97 13.95 -0.96
CA CYS A 60 14.69 12.76 -1.37
C CYS A 60 15.73 13.07 -2.45
N ASP A 61 16.66 12.13 -2.62
CA ASP A 61 17.66 12.08 -3.69
C ASP A 61 17.25 11.06 -4.79
N GLY A 62 18.06 10.95 -5.85
CA GLY A 62 17.90 9.91 -6.88
C GLY A 62 16.84 10.23 -7.95
N THR A 63 16.14 9.21 -8.43
CA THR A 63 15.11 9.30 -9.51
C THR A 63 13.95 10.23 -9.15
N HIS A 64 13.74 10.46 -7.86
CA HIS A 64 12.68 11.29 -7.30
C HIS A 64 13.19 12.59 -6.67
N ALA A 65 14.43 12.99 -7.00
CA ALA A 65 15.10 14.12 -6.36
C ALA A 65 14.23 15.38 -6.29
N GLY A 66 14.21 16.01 -5.11
CA GLY A 66 13.45 17.24 -4.85
C GLY A 66 12.01 17.04 -4.39
N MET A 67 11.49 15.80 -4.37
CA MET A 67 10.19 15.53 -3.72
C MET A 67 10.35 15.48 -2.20
N PRO A 68 9.35 15.96 -1.43
CA PRO A 68 9.44 15.96 0.03
C PRO A 68 9.40 14.53 0.59
N THR A 69 10.21 14.25 1.61
CA THR A 69 10.01 13.00 2.36
C THR A 69 8.67 13.07 3.09
N SER A 70 8.02 11.94 3.33
CA SER A 70 6.67 11.90 3.90
C SER A 70 6.45 10.69 4.80
N SER A 71 5.52 10.82 5.73
CA SER A 71 4.95 9.70 6.49
C SER A 71 3.45 9.58 6.22
N TYR A 72 2.93 8.35 6.24
CA TYR A 72 1.53 8.10 5.96
C TYR A 72 0.99 6.85 6.67
N ALA A 73 -0.33 6.83 6.85
CA ALA A 73 -1.09 5.69 7.35
C ALA A 73 -2.45 5.63 6.63
N GLY A 74 -3.12 4.49 6.69
CA GLY A 74 -4.37 4.32 5.95
C GLY A 74 -4.93 2.91 5.97
N ILE A 75 -5.77 2.61 4.99
CA ILE A 75 -6.32 1.28 4.75
C ILE A 75 -6.26 0.93 3.27
N CYS A 76 -6.24 -0.36 2.95
CA CYS A 76 -6.39 -0.89 1.60
C CYS A 76 -7.47 -1.97 1.62
N HIS A 77 -8.58 -1.73 0.92
CA HIS A 77 -9.54 -2.78 0.60
C HIS A 77 -9.01 -3.57 -0.59
N PHE A 78 -8.79 -4.87 -0.39
CA PHE A 78 -8.40 -5.81 -1.43
C PHE A 78 -9.54 -6.73 -1.78
N LYS A 79 -9.71 -6.98 -3.08
CA LYS A 79 -10.61 -7.98 -3.64
C LYS A 79 -9.85 -8.85 -4.63
N GLY A 80 -9.82 -10.16 -4.40
CA GLY A 80 -9.11 -11.06 -5.27
C GLY A 80 -8.76 -12.42 -4.66
N SER A 81 -7.70 -13.01 -5.19
CA SER A 81 -7.19 -14.33 -4.82
C SER A 81 -5.77 -14.23 -4.27
N ILE A 82 -5.46 -15.07 -3.28
CA ILE A 82 -4.12 -15.23 -2.71
C ILE A 82 -3.74 -16.70 -2.82
N ASP A 83 -2.62 -16.99 -3.49
CA ASP A 83 -2.08 -18.34 -3.66
C ASP A 83 -3.10 -19.32 -4.27
N GLY A 84 -3.86 -18.83 -5.26
CA GLY A 84 -4.87 -19.61 -5.96
C GLY A 84 -6.15 -19.87 -5.15
N SER A 85 -6.35 -19.21 -4.00
CA SER A 85 -7.62 -19.27 -3.26
C SER A 85 -8.80 -18.86 -4.15
N PRO A 86 -10.04 -19.29 -3.85
CA PRO A 86 -11.21 -18.64 -4.40
C PRO A 86 -11.19 -17.13 -4.10
N GLU A 87 -11.92 -16.35 -4.89
CA GLU A 87 -12.00 -14.90 -4.69
C GLU A 87 -12.61 -14.57 -3.32
N GLY A 88 -12.03 -13.57 -2.66
CA GLY A 88 -12.55 -12.99 -1.44
C GLY A 88 -12.14 -11.54 -1.28
N GLU A 89 -12.50 -10.95 -0.15
CA GLU A 89 -12.20 -9.55 0.15
C GLU A 89 -11.64 -9.45 1.57
N VAL A 90 -10.75 -8.47 1.80
CA VAL A 90 -10.15 -8.18 3.11
C VAL A 90 -9.65 -6.74 3.17
N ILE A 91 -9.60 -6.17 4.37
CA ILE A 91 -8.96 -4.89 4.64
C ILE A 91 -7.53 -5.13 5.17
N PHE A 92 -6.56 -4.46 4.56
CA PHE A 92 -5.23 -4.26 5.12
C PHE A 92 -5.17 -2.89 5.80
N ILE A 93 -4.76 -2.85 7.06
CA ILE A 93 -4.43 -1.62 7.79
C ILE A 93 -3.00 -1.27 7.41
N VAL A 94 -2.77 -0.04 6.93
CA VAL A 94 -1.46 0.43 6.49
C VAL A 94 -0.78 1.20 7.62
N GLU A 95 0.34 0.65 8.07
CA GLU A 95 1.16 1.18 9.16
C GLU A 95 2.59 1.49 8.69
N HIS A 96 3.29 2.33 9.45
CA HIS A 96 4.68 2.72 9.20
C HIS A 96 4.97 3.19 7.75
N GLY A 97 3.97 3.77 7.10
CA GLY A 97 4.11 4.27 5.75
C GLY A 97 5.11 5.41 5.69
N LYS A 98 6.08 5.29 4.78
CA LYS A 98 7.07 6.33 4.52
C LYS A 98 7.39 6.46 3.03
N PHE A 99 7.70 7.68 2.64
CA PHE A 99 8.27 8.00 1.34
C PHE A 99 9.61 8.71 1.54
N ASP A 100 10.66 8.09 1.05
CA ASP A 100 12.03 8.62 1.01
C ASP A 100 12.70 8.10 -0.26
N GLY A 101 12.43 8.75 -1.39
CA GLY A 101 12.83 8.30 -2.73
C GLY A 101 12.09 7.06 -3.24
N ALA A 102 11.45 6.29 -2.35
CA ALA A 102 10.56 5.19 -2.66
C ALA A 102 9.49 5.02 -1.58
N ALA A 103 8.27 4.69 -2.00
CA ALA A 103 7.17 4.41 -1.09
C ALA A 103 7.32 3.01 -0.47
N GLN A 104 7.17 2.91 0.85
CA GLN A 104 7.08 1.64 1.55
C GLN A 104 6.16 1.73 2.76
N ALA A 105 5.49 0.64 3.09
CA ALA A 105 4.64 0.53 4.27
C ALA A 105 4.46 -0.92 4.70
N ASP A 106 4.07 -1.10 5.96
CA ASP A 106 3.64 -2.39 6.52
C ASP A 106 2.11 -2.50 6.44
N TRP A 107 1.63 -3.75 6.37
CA TRP A 107 0.23 -4.12 6.42
C TRP A 107 -0.04 -5.05 7.59
N LEU A 108 -1.09 -4.73 8.34
CA LEU A 108 -1.77 -5.68 9.22
C LEU A 108 -3.09 -6.11 8.58
N ILE A 109 -3.43 -7.38 8.69
CA ILE A 109 -4.72 -7.89 8.18
C ILE A 109 -5.80 -7.63 9.23
N ASP A 110 -6.87 -6.92 8.87
CA ASP A 110 -8.07 -6.91 9.70
C ASP A 110 -8.81 -8.24 9.52
N GLU A 111 -8.45 -9.22 10.33
CA GLU A 111 -8.94 -10.61 10.26
C GLU A 111 -10.47 -10.72 10.25
N LYS A 112 -11.18 -9.75 10.83
CA LYS A 112 -12.65 -9.75 10.91
C LYS A 112 -13.31 -9.35 9.58
N THR A 113 -12.57 -8.72 8.69
CA THR A 113 -13.06 -8.26 7.38
C THR A 113 -12.85 -9.30 6.29
N ALA A 114 -12.08 -10.36 6.58
CA ALA A 114 -11.76 -11.38 5.59
C ALA A 114 -13.00 -12.24 5.27
N ILE A 115 -13.46 -12.17 4.02
CA ILE A 115 -14.68 -12.84 3.53
C ILE A 115 -14.42 -13.60 2.22
N GLY A 116 -15.39 -14.40 1.79
CA GLY A 116 -15.26 -15.23 0.58
C GLY A 116 -14.15 -16.27 0.73
N GLY A 117 -13.37 -16.47 -0.34
CA GLY A 117 -12.22 -17.38 -0.34
C GLY A 117 -11.04 -16.94 0.53
N LEU A 118 -11.10 -15.73 1.11
CA LEU A 118 -10.12 -15.24 2.07
C LEU A 118 -10.58 -15.37 3.53
N LYS A 119 -11.77 -15.95 3.79
CA LYS A 119 -12.28 -16.10 5.15
C LYS A 119 -11.30 -16.88 6.02
N GLY A 120 -10.88 -16.27 7.13
CA GLY A 120 -9.89 -16.85 8.05
C GLY A 120 -8.45 -16.43 7.77
N LEU A 121 -8.21 -15.54 6.80
CA LEU A 121 -6.90 -14.95 6.54
C LEU A 121 -6.39 -14.22 7.79
N LYS A 122 -5.15 -14.54 8.18
CA LYS A 122 -4.41 -13.88 9.26
C LYS A 122 -2.98 -13.66 8.85
N GLY A 123 -2.33 -12.63 9.38
CA GLY A 123 -0.92 -12.37 9.10
C GLY A 123 -0.59 -10.90 8.99
N LYS A 124 0.52 -10.64 8.30
CA LYS A 124 1.06 -9.31 8.04
C LYS A 124 1.71 -9.26 6.67
N GLY A 125 1.85 -8.07 6.13
CA GLY A 125 2.45 -7.88 4.82
C GLY A 125 3.01 -6.49 4.70
N GLY A 126 3.16 -6.05 3.47
CA GLY A 126 3.53 -4.69 3.17
C GLY A 126 3.95 -4.56 1.73
N TYR A 127 4.44 -3.37 1.41
CA TYR A 127 4.97 -3.10 0.09
C TYR A 127 6.21 -2.22 0.15
N LYS A 128 7.02 -2.32 -0.89
CA LYS A 128 8.17 -1.46 -1.12
C LYS A 128 8.36 -1.25 -2.62
N HIS A 129 8.31 0.01 -3.03
CA HIS A 129 8.68 0.39 -4.39
C HIS A 129 10.21 0.32 -4.53
N ASP A 130 10.69 -0.01 -5.72
CA ASP A 130 12.11 0.05 -6.01
C ASP A 130 12.49 1.51 -6.26
N ALA A 131 13.51 2.02 -5.55
CA ALA A 131 13.94 3.40 -5.67
C ALA A 131 14.53 3.73 -7.06
N THR A 132 14.95 2.72 -7.81
CA THR A 132 15.47 2.87 -9.17
C THR A 132 14.40 2.66 -10.24
N ALA A 133 13.25 2.12 -9.86
CA ALA A 133 12.16 1.87 -10.77
C ALA A 133 11.40 3.16 -11.09
N SER A 134 10.87 3.21 -12.31
CA SER A 134 9.85 4.18 -12.68
C SER A 134 8.51 3.83 -12.01
N PHE A 135 7.65 4.83 -11.85
CA PHE A 135 6.30 4.61 -11.29
C PHE A 135 5.46 3.58 -12.06
N THR A 136 5.81 3.29 -13.31
CA THR A 136 5.13 2.30 -14.17
C THR A 136 5.56 0.85 -13.93
N GLU A 137 6.67 0.60 -13.26
CA GLU A 137 7.25 -0.76 -13.08
C GLU A 137 6.69 -1.53 -11.87
N GLY A 138 5.61 -1.01 -11.28
CA GLY A 138 4.88 -1.66 -10.19
C GLY A 138 5.58 -1.56 -8.84
N THR A 139 4.87 -1.94 -7.79
CA THR A 139 5.35 -1.94 -6.41
C THR A 139 5.37 -3.36 -5.89
N ASN A 140 6.50 -3.77 -5.31
CA ASN A 140 6.65 -5.12 -4.76
C ASN A 140 5.86 -5.25 -3.47
N VAL A 141 5.13 -6.35 -3.35
CA VAL A 141 4.32 -6.73 -2.20
C VAL A 141 4.91 -7.99 -1.57
N TRP A 142 4.87 -8.05 -0.25
CA TRP A 142 5.14 -9.25 0.51
C TRP A 142 3.99 -9.51 1.48
N LEU A 143 3.72 -10.80 1.75
CA LEU A 143 2.69 -11.22 2.70
C LEU A 143 3.15 -12.49 3.41
N GLU A 144 3.11 -12.48 4.74
CA GLU A 144 3.29 -13.62 5.63
C GLU A 144 1.95 -13.93 6.27
N TYR A 145 1.37 -15.10 5.98
CA TYR A 145 -0.01 -15.37 6.34
C TYR A 145 -0.33 -16.84 6.63
N THR A 146 -1.49 -17.05 7.25
CA THR A 146 -2.21 -18.33 7.30
C THR A 146 -3.59 -18.14 6.71
N LEU A 147 -4.05 -19.11 5.93
CA LEU A 147 -5.37 -19.17 5.33
C LEU A 147 -5.89 -20.60 5.35
#